data_AF-A0A838Q6S7-F1
#
_entry.id   AF-A0A838Q6S7-F1
#
_cell.length_a   1.000
_cell.length_b   1.000
_cell.length_c   1.000
_cell.angle_alpha   90.00
_cell.angle_beta   90.00
_cell.angle_gamma   90.00
#
_symmetry.space_group_name_H-M   'P 1'
#
loop_
_entity.id
_entity.type
_entity.pdbx_description
1 polymer ?
#
loop_
_entity_poly.entity_id
_entity_poly.type
_entity_poly.pdbx_seq_one_letter_code
_entity_poly.pdbx_strand_id
1 'polypeptide(L)' 'SMGLDMAVVSETLKEVANCRRSGIMINTFMLARDRALVEFVKRVSEISRGKAYFTNTMTLGQFILMDFLRKKTRKVS' A
#
# COMPACT_ATOMS: atom_id res chain seq x y z
N SER A 1 -6.59 16.18 -17.13
CA SER A 1 -5.56 15.32 -16.50
C SER A 1 -5.95 15.10 -15.05
N MET A 2 -6.59 13.95 -14.77
CA MET A 2 -7.35 13.68 -13.54
C MET A 2 -6.56 12.73 -12.62
N GLY A 3 -5.29 13.06 -12.34
CA GLY A 3 -4.34 12.11 -11.76
C GLY A 3 -4.10 12.23 -10.26
N LEU A 4 -4.20 13.44 -9.69
CA LEU A 4 -3.88 13.70 -8.29
C LEU A 4 -4.43 15.08 -7.90
N ASP A 5 -5.71 15.17 -7.55
CA ASP A 5 -6.25 16.41 -6.98
C ASP A 5 -5.51 16.70 -5.67
N MET A 6 -4.91 17.89 -5.56
CA MET A 6 -4.09 18.28 -4.40
C MET A 6 -4.87 18.20 -3.08
N ALA A 7 -6.18 18.44 -3.11
CA ALA A 7 -7.04 18.30 -1.92
C ALA A 7 -7.14 16.82 -1.50
N VAL A 8 -7.41 15.92 -2.45
CA VAL A 8 -7.51 14.48 -2.20
C VAL A 8 -6.19 13.91 -1.67
N VAL A 9 -5.06 14.35 -2.24
CA VAL A 9 -3.72 13.94 -1.78
C VAL A 9 -3.47 14.37 -0.35
N SER A 10 -3.73 15.64 -0.05
CA SER A 10 -3.53 16.20 1.28
C SER A 10 -4.36 15.45 2.32
N GLU A 11 -5.66 15.25 2.06
CA GLU A 11 -6.55 14.52 2.97
C GLU A 11 -6.11 13.07 3.15
N THR A 12 -5.70 12.39 2.08
CA THR A 12 -5.21 11.01 2.21
C THR A 12 -3.95 10.92 3.07
N LEU A 13 -2.97 11.83 2.87
CA LEU A 13 -1.74 11.81 3.67
C LEU A 13 -1.99 12.14 5.14
N LYS A 14 -2.96 13.03 5.44
CA LYS A 14 -3.40 13.29 6.82
C LYS A 14 -3.95 12.02 7.48
N GLU A 15 -4.78 11.29 6.77
CA GLU A 15 -5.38 10.06 7.31
C GLU A 15 -4.36 8.93 7.48
N VAL A 16 -3.39 8.80 6.55
CA VAL A 16 -2.27 7.87 6.71
C VAL A 16 -1.47 8.18 7.99
N ALA A 17 -1.28 9.45 8.31
CA ALA A 17 -0.63 9.86 9.55
C ALA A 17 -1.48 9.55 10.80
N ASN A 18 -2.81 9.71 10.73
CA ASN A 18 -3.74 9.28 11.78
C ASN A 18 -3.62 7.77 12.02
N CYS A 19 -3.71 6.97 10.96
CA CYS A 19 -3.57 5.51 11.04
C CYS A 19 -2.26 5.09 11.72
N ARG A 20 -1.12 5.72 11.36
CA ARG A 20 0.15 5.47 12.04
C ARG A 20 0.09 5.78 13.53
N ARG A 21 -0.47 6.93 13.92
CA ARG A 21 -0.62 7.29 15.35
C ARG A 21 -1.48 6.28 16.10
N SER A 22 -2.46 5.69 15.44
CA SER A 22 -3.32 4.63 15.99
C SER A 22 -2.71 3.22 15.91
N GLY A 23 -1.46 3.07 15.46
CA GLY A 23 -0.80 1.77 15.34
C GLY A 23 -1.28 0.91 14.17
N ILE A 24 -2.00 1.50 13.21
CA ILE A 24 -2.51 0.82 12.01
C ILE A 24 -1.47 0.93 10.89
N MET A 25 -0.89 -0.22 10.52
CA MET A 25 0.08 -0.30 9.44
C MET A 25 -0.62 -0.42 8.07
N ILE A 26 -0.21 0.40 7.11
CA ILE A 26 -0.74 0.41 5.74
C ILE A 26 0.30 -0.17 4.79
N ASN A 27 0.00 -1.32 4.19
CA ASN A 27 0.79 -1.90 3.10
C ASN A 27 0.11 -1.60 1.76
N THR A 28 0.88 -1.19 0.76
CA THR A 28 0.36 -0.76 -0.54
C THR A 28 0.91 -1.63 -1.66
N PHE A 29 0.01 -2.13 -2.52
CA PHE A 29 0.37 -2.79 -3.76
C PHE A 29 0.08 -1.85 -4.93
N MET A 30 1.14 -1.35 -5.56
CA MET A 30 1.05 -0.42 -6.67
C MET A 30 1.23 -1.17 -7.99
N LEU A 31 0.17 -1.20 -8.80
CA LEU A 31 0.14 -1.88 -10.10
C LEU A 31 0.41 -0.94 -11.29
N ALA A 32 0.20 0.36 -11.12
CA ALA A 32 0.38 1.34 -12.18
C ALA A 32 1.83 1.84 -12.25
N ARG A 33 2.21 2.30 -13.45
CA ARG A 33 3.56 2.87 -13.73
C ARG A 33 3.58 4.39 -13.79
N ASP A 34 2.46 5.04 -13.52
CA ASP A 34 2.39 6.49 -13.51
C ASP A 34 3.31 7.06 -12.41
N ARG A 35 4.19 7.98 -12.80
CA ARG A 35 5.22 8.52 -11.92
C ARG A 35 4.62 9.28 -10.73
N ALA A 36 3.54 10.04 -10.95
CA ALA A 36 2.92 10.83 -9.89
C ALA A 36 2.27 9.90 -8.84
N LEU A 37 1.60 8.84 -9.28
CA LEU A 37 1.05 7.84 -8.35
C LEU A 37 2.14 7.07 -7.61
N VAL A 38 3.26 6.76 -8.27
CA VAL A 38 4.42 6.13 -7.61
C VAL A 38 4.99 7.02 -6.52
N GLU A 39 5.17 8.32 -6.79
CA GLU A 39 5.66 9.30 -5.81
C GLU A 39 4.68 9.45 -4.63
N PHE A 40 3.37 9.45 -4.92
CA PHE A 40 2.33 9.44 -3.88
C PHE A 40 2.43 8.20 -2.97
N VAL A 41 2.53 7.00 -3.54
CA VAL A 41 2.64 5.74 -2.77
C VAL A 41 3.91 5.70 -1.92
N LYS A 42 5.03 6.26 -2.42
CA LYS A 42 6.26 6.39 -1.63
C LYS A 42 6.02 7.23 -0.38
N ARG A 43 5.39 8.40 -0.52
CA ARG A 43 5.02 9.26 0.62
C ARG A 43 4.09 8.57 1.61
N VAL A 44 3.07 7.86 1.12
CA VAL A 44 2.17 7.07 1.98
C VAL A 44 2.95 6.06 2.82
N SER A 45 3.89 5.35 2.20
CA SER A 45 4.66 4.28 2.87
C SER A 45 5.67 4.83 3.87
N GLU A 46 6.30 5.97 3.56
CA GLU A 46 7.18 6.70 4.50
C GLU A 46 6.41 7.13 5.75
N ILE A 47 5.18 7.63 5.57
CA ILE A 47 4.33 8.01 6.70
C ILE A 47 3.87 6.75 7.44
N SER A 48 3.32 5.73 6.79
CA SER A 48 2.73 4.58 7.49
C SER A 48 3.76 3.64 8.15
N ARG A 49 5.04 3.72 7.73
CA ARG A 49 6.09 2.69 7.99
C ARG A 49 5.72 1.29 7.49
N GLY A 50 4.75 1.21 6.57
CA GLY A 50 4.38 -0.03 5.90
C GLY A 50 5.19 -0.25 4.62
N LYS A 51 4.93 -1.38 3.96
CA LYS A 51 5.64 -1.78 2.75
C LYS A 51 4.90 -1.31 1.50
N ALA A 52 5.65 -0.75 0.55
CA ALA A 52 5.20 -0.51 -0.82
C ALA A 52 5.72 -1.63 -1.72
N TYR A 53 4.80 -2.32 -2.40
CA TYR A 53 5.13 -3.32 -3.41
C TYR A 53 4.80 -2.75 -4.78
N PHE A 54 5.84 -2.41 -5.54
CA PHE A 54 5.71 -2.02 -6.95
C PHE A 54 5.75 -3.29 -7.78
N THR A 55 4.63 -3.64 -8.41
CA THR A 55 4.42 -4.98 -8.94
C THR A 55 3.51 -4.94 -10.17
N ASN A 56 3.45 -6.03 -10.92
CA ASN A 56 2.44 -6.23 -11.96
C ASN A 56 1.35 -7.20 -11.45
N THR A 57 0.26 -7.32 -12.20
CA THR A 57 -0.90 -8.13 -11.79
C THR A 57 -0.54 -9.60 -11.53
N MET A 58 0.38 -10.18 -12.31
CA MET A 58 0.80 -11.58 -12.12
C MET A 58 1.64 -11.77 -10.87
N THR A 59 2.63 -10.91 -10.65
CA THR A 59 3.49 -10.99 -9.47
C THR A 59 2.74 -10.64 -8.18
N LEU A 60 1.72 -9.78 -8.26
CA LEU A 60 0.80 -9.53 -7.14
C LEU A 60 0.02 -10.78 -6.75
N GLY A 61 -0.56 -11.48 -7.74
CA GLY A 61 -1.35 -12.68 -7.50
C GLY A 61 -0.54 -13.76 -6.77
N GLN A 62 0.71 -13.97 -7.19
CA GLN A 62 1.63 -14.90 -6.50
C GLN A 62 1.90 -14.48 -5.05
N PHE A 63 2.13 -13.18 -4.78
CA PHE A 63 2.42 -12.70 -3.43
C PHE A 63 1.22 -12.87 -2.49
N ILE A 64 0.01 -12.48 -2.94
CA ILE A 64 -1.23 -12.63 -2.16
C ILE A 64 -1.52 -14.11 -1.90
N LEU A 65 -1.41 -14.96 -2.92
CA LEU A 65 -1.63 -16.40 -2.77
C LEU A 65 -0.65 -17.02 -1.76
N MET A 66 0.63 -16.66 -1.82
CA MET A 66 1.63 -17.15 -0.88
C MET A 66 1.38 -16.67 0.55
N ASP A 67 1.00 -15.41 0.76
CA ASP A 67 0.63 -14.91 2.10
C ASP A 67 -0.62 -15.62 2.64
N PHE A 68 -1.63 -15.84 1.79
CA PHE A 68 -2.84 -16.57 2.13
C PHE A 68 -2.52 -18.03 2.54
N LEU A 69 -1.74 -18.75 1.75
CA LEU A 69 -1.33 -20.13 2.06
C LEU A 69 -0.53 -20.19 3.36
N ARG A 70 0.46 -19.30 3.56
CA ARG A 70 1.26 -19.24 4.80
C ARG A 70 0.39 -19.01 6.05
N LYS A 71 -0.61 -18.12 5.96
CA LYS A 71 -1.55 -17.87 7.07
C LYS A 71 -2.47 -19.06 7.32
N LYS A 72 -2.85 -19.82 6.29
CA LYS A 72 -3.68 -21.03 6.43
C LYS A 72 -2.90 -22.17 7.11
N THR A 73 -1.62 -22.34 6.80
CA THR A 73 -0.76 -23.35 7.45
C THR A 73 -0.55 -23.07 8.94
N ARG A 74 -0.49 -21.80 9.36
CA ARG A 74 -0.37 -21.41 10.77
C ARG A 74 -1.58 -21.75 11.65
N LYS A 75 -2.73 -22.14 11.08
CA LYS A 75 -3.92 -22.58 11.84
C LYS A 75 -3.96 -24.10 12.11
N VAL A 76 -2.91 -24.83 11.76
CA VAL A 76 -2.77 -26.25 12.10
C VAL A 76 -1.72 -26.36 13.21
N SER A 77 -2.17 -26.18 14.45
CA SER A 77 -1.45 -26.51 15.69
C SER A 77 -2.48 -26.87 16.74
#